data_AF-A0QX41-F1
#
_entry.id   AF-A0QX41-F1
#
_cell.length_a   1.000
_cell.length_b   1.000
_cell.length_c   1.000
_cell.angle_alpha   90.00
_cell.angle_beta   90.00
_cell.angle_gamma   90.00
#
_symmetry.space_group_name_H-M   'P 1'
#
loop_
_entity.id
_entity.type
_entity.pdbx_description
1 polymer ?
#
loop_
_entity_poly.entity_id
_entity_poly.type
_entity_poly.pdbx_seq_one_letter_code
_entity_poly.pdbx_strand_id
1 'polypeptide(L)'
;MVVPRTDENGRQLKALLDYLLDGDIDAKAIYTALGVSSSTYYRRIKEPDYPNAEELRQVADRFNLSYPDLQVRFGLMSRQEVWHYVESSQVMVAPVETATRVSRPKKLSELSPRPDAPPL
;
A
#
# COMPACT_ATOMS: atom_id res chain seq x y z
N MET A 1 19.27 -7.81 19.60
CA MET A 1 18.71 -8.21 18.28
C MET A 1 17.34 -7.60 18.19
N VAL A 2 17.09 -6.70 17.24
CA VAL A 2 15.74 -6.19 17.02
C VAL A 2 15.07 -7.14 16.05
N VAL A 3 13.95 -7.74 16.45
CA VAL A 3 13.23 -8.73 15.65
C VAL A 3 12.24 -8.02 14.73
N PRO A 4 12.01 -8.52 13.50
CA PRO A 4 10.95 -7.99 12.63
C PRO A 4 9.59 -8.13 13.29
N ARG A 5 8.64 -7.27 12.91
CA ARG A 5 7.25 -7.36 13.38
C ARG A 5 6.63 -8.67 12.92
N THR A 6 5.87 -9.29 13.82
CA THR A 6 5.16 -10.54 13.58
C THR A 6 3.68 -10.36 13.89
N ASP A 7 2.84 -11.22 13.32
CA ASP A 7 1.41 -11.24 13.62
C ASP A 7 1.14 -11.72 15.07
N GLU A 8 -0.12 -11.69 15.49
CA GLU A 8 -0.60 -12.18 16.79
C GLU A 8 -0.15 -13.62 17.12
N ASN A 9 0.17 -14.45 16.11
CA ASN A 9 0.64 -15.82 16.26
C ASN A 9 2.17 -15.96 16.10
N GLY A 10 2.91 -14.86 16.07
CA GLY A 10 4.35 -14.84 15.86
C GLY A 10 4.76 -15.11 14.40
N ARG A 11 3.84 -15.01 13.42
CA ARG A 11 4.15 -15.27 12.01
C ARG A 11 4.69 -14.01 11.32
N GLN A 12 5.71 -14.17 10.49
CA GLN A 12 6.14 -13.12 9.58
C GLN A 12 5.16 -12.95 8.41
N LEU A 13 5.25 -11.84 7.69
CA LEU A 13 4.36 -11.52 6.56
C LEU A 13 4.22 -12.65 5.55
N LYS A 14 5.31 -13.28 5.12
CA LYS A 14 5.21 -14.41 4.18
C LYS A 14 4.31 -15.52 4.75
N ALA A 15 4.59 -15.99 5.97
CA ALA A 15 3.83 -17.09 6.57
C ALA A 15 2.36 -16.70 6.82
N LEU A 16 2.09 -15.41 7.06
CA LEU A 16 0.73 -14.89 7.14
C LEU A 16 -0.01 -14.99 5.81
N LEU A 17 0.63 -14.51 4.73
CA LEU A 17 0.07 -14.54 3.39
C LEU A 17 -0.11 -15.97 2.90
N ASP A 18 0.86 -16.83 3.17
CA ASP A 18 0.80 -18.27 2.92
C ASP A 18 -0.45 -18.87 3.57
N TYR A 19 -0.72 -18.57 4.83
CA TYR A 19 -1.92 -19.03 5.52
C TYR A 19 -3.22 -18.44 4.96
N LEU A 20 -3.23 -17.14 4.64
CA LEU A 20 -4.42 -16.46 4.10
C LEU A 20 -4.76 -16.89 2.67
N LEU A 21 -3.78 -17.36 1.92
CA LEU A 21 -3.87 -17.68 0.50
C LEU A 21 -3.65 -19.17 0.22
N ASP A 22 -3.93 -20.04 1.21
CA ASP A 22 -3.92 -21.50 1.10
C ASP A 22 -2.57 -22.13 0.64
N GLY A 23 -1.46 -21.49 0.99
CA GLY A 23 -0.09 -22.00 0.76
C GLY A 23 0.51 -21.67 -0.61
N ASP A 24 -0.19 -20.92 -1.47
CA ASP A 24 0.25 -20.64 -2.86
C ASP A 24 1.01 -19.30 -2.99
N ILE A 25 1.87 -18.95 -2.01
CA ILE A 25 2.64 -17.69 -2.05
C ILE A 25 4.15 -17.94 -2.13
N ASP A 26 4.68 -17.65 -3.31
CA ASP A 26 6.12 -17.54 -3.53
C ASP A 26 6.66 -16.18 -3.05
N ALA A 27 7.92 -16.15 -2.59
CA ALA A 27 8.59 -14.91 -2.23
C ALA A 27 8.60 -13.89 -3.39
N LYS A 28 8.61 -14.36 -4.64
CA LYS A 28 8.46 -13.55 -5.84
C LYS A 28 7.17 -12.79 -5.91
N ALA A 29 6.05 -13.39 -5.51
CA ALA A 29 4.79 -12.68 -5.47
C ALA A 29 4.86 -11.49 -4.51
N ILE A 30 5.55 -11.66 -3.37
CA ILE A 30 5.69 -10.63 -2.34
C ILE A 30 6.61 -9.49 -2.81
N TYR A 31 7.84 -9.78 -3.26
CA TYR A 31 8.72 -8.67 -3.70
C TYR A 31 8.23 -7.99 -4.98
N THR A 32 7.46 -8.69 -5.82
CA THR A 32 6.75 -8.08 -6.95
C THR A 32 5.62 -7.17 -6.46
N ALA A 33 4.85 -7.57 -5.44
CA ALA A 33 3.83 -6.74 -4.83
C ALA A 33 4.42 -5.45 -4.26
N LEU A 34 5.57 -5.57 -3.60
CA LEU A 34 6.30 -4.45 -2.99
C LEU A 34 7.02 -3.55 -4.02
N GLY A 35 7.09 -3.97 -5.29
CA GLY A 35 7.83 -3.24 -6.32
C GLY A 35 9.35 -3.16 -6.07
N VAL A 36 9.91 -4.12 -5.34
CA VAL A 36 11.34 -4.15 -4.99
C VAL A 36 12.07 -5.33 -5.61
N SER A 37 13.40 -5.22 -5.72
CA SER A 37 14.23 -6.36 -6.13
C SER A 37 14.24 -7.46 -5.07
N SER A 38 14.53 -8.70 -5.49
CA SER A 38 14.75 -9.83 -4.58
C SER A 38 15.81 -9.52 -3.51
N SER A 39 16.94 -8.90 -3.89
CA SER A 39 18.00 -8.50 -2.97
C SER A 39 17.53 -7.49 -1.92
N THR A 40 16.73 -6.51 -2.33
CA THR A 40 16.14 -5.52 -1.41
C THR A 40 15.18 -6.21 -0.45
N TYR A 41 14.31 -7.09 -0.95
CA TYR A 41 13.36 -7.84 -0.14
C TYR A 41 14.04 -8.67 0.95
N TYR A 42 15.04 -9.49 0.61
CA TYR A 42 15.73 -10.33 1.60
C TYR A 42 16.54 -9.56 2.64
N ARG A 43 16.94 -8.32 2.34
CA ARG A 43 17.47 -7.39 3.36
C ARG A 43 16.34 -6.87 4.24
N ARG A 44 15.25 -6.42 3.62
CA ARG A 44 14.12 -5.78 4.28
C ARG A 44 13.42 -6.67 5.29
N ILE A 45 13.23 -7.96 5.00
CA ILE A 45 12.57 -8.90 5.94
C ILE A 45 13.35 -9.13 7.24
N LYS A 46 14.60 -8.70 7.32
CA LYS A 46 15.45 -8.78 8.52
C LYS A 46 15.42 -7.48 9.32
N GLU A 47 14.85 -6.41 8.77
CA GLU A 47 14.75 -5.12 9.43
C GLU A 47 13.64 -5.15 10.47
N PRO A 48 13.83 -4.46 11.61
CA PRO A 48 12.89 -4.53 12.72
C PRO A 48 11.56 -3.83 12.48
N ASP A 49 11.54 -2.87 11.57
CA ASP A 49 10.35 -2.13 11.20
C ASP A 49 9.54 -2.82 10.10
N TYR A 50 10.01 -3.97 9.60
CA TYR A 50 9.30 -4.77 8.62
C TYR A 50 8.25 -5.70 9.28
N PRO A 51 7.03 -5.82 8.72
CA PRO A 51 6.48 -4.94 7.68
C PRO A 51 6.01 -3.59 8.26
N ASN A 52 6.12 -2.54 7.45
CA ASN A 52 5.57 -1.22 7.74
C ASN A 52 4.20 -1.02 7.04
N ALA A 53 3.53 0.10 7.35
CA ALA A 53 2.19 0.39 6.84
C ALA A 53 2.12 0.43 5.29
N GLU A 54 3.12 1.01 4.64
CA GLU A 54 3.14 1.12 3.18
C GLU A 54 3.36 -0.25 2.51
N GLU A 55 4.22 -1.08 3.09
CA GLU A 55 4.44 -2.46 2.63
C GLU A 55 3.18 -3.31 2.78
N LEU A 56 2.46 -3.16 3.90
CA LEU A 56 1.17 -3.82 4.10
C LEU A 56 0.10 -3.32 3.11
N ARG A 57 0.08 -2.02 2.79
CA ARG A 57 -0.85 -1.45 1.80
C ARG A 57 -0.60 -2.05 0.41
N GLN A 58 0.66 -2.09 -0.04
CA GLN A 58 1.02 -2.65 -1.35
C GLN A 58 0.67 -4.14 -1.46
N VAL A 59 0.91 -4.91 -0.39
CA VAL A 59 0.55 -6.32 -0.32
C VAL A 59 -0.98 -6.49 -0.29
N ALA A 60 -1.69 -5.68 0.50
CA ALA A 60 -3.15 -5.70 0.53
C ALA A 60 -3.76 -5.44 -0.85
N ASP A 61 -3.30 -4.39 -1.52
CA ASP A 61 -3.75 -4.00 -2.86
C ASP A 61 -3.45 -5.12 -3.87
N ARG A 62 -2.29 -5.77 -3.78
CA ARG A 62 -1.88 -6.82 -4.74
C ARG A 62 -2.65 -8.13 -4.57
N PHE A 63 -2.90 -8.54 -3.33
CA PHE A 63 -3.54 -9.82 -3.01
C PHE A 63 -5.04 -9.68 -2.70
N ASN A 64 -5.60 -8.48 -2.87
CA ASN A 64 -7.00 -8.18 -2.57
C ASN A 64 -7.38 -8.54 -1.11
N LEU A 65 -6.50 -8.19 -0.17
CA LEU A 65 -6.68 -8.40 1.27
C LEU A 65 -7.14 -7.11 1.93
N SER A 66 -7.73 -7.23 3.12
CA SER A 66 -8.12 -6.07 3.93
C SER A 66 -6.89 -5.40 4.53
N TYR A 67 -6.55 -4.19 4.07
CA TYR A 67 -5.47 -3.40 4.64
C TYR A 67 -5.66 -3.11 6.14
N PRO A 68 -6.83 -2.68 6.62
CA PRO A 68 -7.06 -2.49 8.06
C PRO A 68 -6.87 -3.76 8.88
N ASP A 69 -7.24 -4.93 8.34
CA ASP A 69 -7.02 -6.20 9.04
C ASP A 69 -5.53 -6.50 9.21
N LEU A 70 -4.73 -6.33 8.14
CA LEU A 70 -3.28 -6.50 8.21
C LEU A 70 -2.64 -5.52 9.20
N GLN A 71 -3.07 -4.25 9.23
CA GLN A 71 -2.57 -3.28 10.21
C GLN A 71 -2.82 -3.73 11.64
N VAL A 72 -4.00 -4.30 11.94
CA VAL A 72 -4.33 -4.83 13.26
C VAL A 72 -3.46 -6.02 13.61
N ARG A 73 -3.33 -6.97 12.69
CA ARG A 73 -2.57 -8.20 12.92
C ARG A 73 -1.09 -7.96 13.19
N PHE A 74 -0.48 -6.98 12.52
CA PHE A 74 0.91 -6.58 12.75
C PHE A 74 1.09 -5.51 13.85
N GLY A 75 0.02 -5.16 14.57
CA GLY A 75 0.07 -4.20 15.68
C GLY A 75 0.42 -2.77 15.25
N LEU A 76 0.17 -2.42 13.98
CA LEU A 76 0.32 -1.05 13.48
C LEU A 76 -0.91 -0.18 13.82
N MET A 77 -2.04 -0.81 14.15
CA MET A 77 -3.28 -0.15 14.55
C MET A 77 -4.08 -1.08 15.46
N SER A 78 -4.77 -0.59 16.48
CA SER A 78 -5.69 -1.42 17.24
C SER A 78 -7.03 -1.59 16.52
N ARG A 79 -7.77 -2.65 16.86
CA ARG A 79 -9.12 -2.87 16.33
C ARG A 79 -10.04 -1.69 16.64
N GLN A 80 -9.91 -1.09 17.83
CA GLN A 80 -10.67 0.09 18.24
C GLN A 80 -10.34 1.31 17.38
N GLU A 81 -9.06 1.54 17.10
CA GLU A 81 -8.64 2.62 16.19
C GLU A 81 -9.21 2.44 14.79
N VAL A 82 -9.24 1.20 14.26
CA VAL A 82 -9.86 0.92 12.95
C VAL A 82 -11.34 1.27 12.96
N TRP A 83 -12.09 0.88 14.00
CA TRP A 83 -13.51 1.24 14.13
C TRP A 83 -13.72 2.75 14.16
N HIS A 84 -12.95 3.47 14.98
CA HIS A 84 -13.00 4.93 15.05
C HIS A 84 -12.67 5.60 13.72
N TYR A 85 -11.71 5.07 12.96
CA TYR A 85 -11.37 5.58 11.64
C TYR A 85 -12.51 5.37 10.63
N VAL A 86 -13.15 4.21 10.64
CA VAL A 86 -14.29 3.92 9.74
C VAL A 86 -15.50 4.79 10.10
N GLU A 87 -15.83 4.91 11.39
CA GLU A 87 -16.94 5.75 11.87
C GLU A 87 -16.72 7.23 11.54
N SER A 88 -15.50 7.75 11.74
CA SER A 88 -15.18 9.15 11.41
C SER A 88 -15.13 9.42 9.91
N SER A 89 -14.71 8.45 9.10
CA SER A 89 -14.71 8.56 7.63
C SER A 89 -16.13 8.57 7.05
N GLN A 90 -17.07 7.84 7.68
CA GLN A 90 -18.50 7.86 7.30
C GLN A 90 -19.15 9.23 7.49
N VAL A 91 -18.57 10.10 8.33
CA VAL A 91 -19.05 11.48 8.57
C VAL A 91 -18.56 12.45 7.47
N MET A 92 -17.59 12.05 6.63
CA MET A 92 -17.02 12.89 5.58
C MET A 92 -17.29 12.33 4.17
N VAL A 93 -18.56 12.13 3.82
CA VAL A 93 -18.95 11.88 2.42
C VAL A 93 -20.11 12.79 2.02
N ALA A 94 -19.82 14.06 1.77
CA ALA A 94 -20.62 14.83 0.82
C ALA A 94 -20.22 14.35 -0.59
N PRO A 95 -21.17 13.95 -1.46
CA PRO A 95 -20.83 13.47 -2.79
C PRO A 95 -20.33 14.66 -3.62
N VAL A 96 -19.01 14.73 -3.86
CA VAL A 96 -18.51 15.38 -5.07
C VAL A 96 -18.63 14.35 -6.18
N GLU A 97 -19.57 14.60 -7.08
CA GLU A 97 -19.76 13.89 -8.34
C GLU A 97 -18.42 13.84 -9.08
N THR A 98 -17.70 12.74 -8.96
CA THR A 98 -16.46 12.53 -9.72
C THR A 98 -16.86 11.98 -11.08
N ALA A 99 -17.31 12.90 -11.94
CA ALA A 99 -17.40 12.64 -13.37
C ALA A 99 -16.02 12.18 -13.88
N THR A 100 -15.99 10.97 -14.41
CA THR A 100 -14.88 10.32 -15.12
C THR A 100 -14.05 11.29 -15.96
N ARG A 101 -12.73 11.34 -15.74
CA ARG A 101 -11.79 11.79 -16.77
C ARG A 101 -10.54 10.92 -16.79
N VAL A 102 -10.60 9.91 -17.67
CA VAL A 102 -9.42 9.28 -18.25
C VAL A 102 -8.65 10.37 -19.00
N SER A 103 -7.65 10.96 -18.38
CA SER A 103 -6.79 11.94 -19.05
C SER A 103 -5.72 11.18 -19.85
N ARG A 104 -5.98 11.01 -21.15
CA ARG A 104 -4.93 10.64 -22.11
C ARG A 104 -3.88 11.77 -22.11
N PRO A 105 -2.57 11.47 -21.96
CA PRO A 105 -1.54 12.50 -22.05
C PRO A 105 -1.53 13.10 -23.46
N LYS A 106 -1.74 14.42 -23.55
CA LYS A 106 -1.60 15.17 -24.80
C LYS A 106 -0.13 15.20 -25.23
N LYS A 107 0.12 14.97 -26.53
CA LYS A 107 1.45 14.95 -27.14
C LYS A 107 2.09 16.35 -27.09
N LEU A 108 3.40 16.39 -26.82
CA LEU A 108 4.22 17.59 -26.69
C LEU A 108 4.26 18.48 -27.96
N SER A 109 3.85 17.95 -29.11
CA SER A 109 3.82 18.65 -30.40
C SER A 109 2.68 19.70 -30.54
N GLU A 110 1.80 19.82 -29.54
CA GLU A 110 0.70 20.82 -29.53
C GLU A 110 1.02 22.08 -28.70
N LEU A 111 2.24 22.21 -28.17
CA LEU A 111 2.66 23.41 -27.44
C LEU A 111 3.12 24.51 -28.41
N SER A 112 2.20 25.39 -28.82
CA SER A 112 2.57 26.66 -29.45
C SER A 112 3.05 27.66 -28.39
N PRO A 113 4.19 28.37 -28.60
CA PRO A 113 4.63 29.46 -27.73
C PRO A 113 3.58 30.58 -27.65
N ARG A 114 3.31 31.11 -26.45
CA ARG A 114 2.43 32.27 -26.24
C ARG A 114 3.04 33.52 -26.91
N PRO A 115 2.32 34.22 -27.80
CA PRO A 115 2.84 35.41 -28.48
C PRO A 115 2.73 36.72 -27.67
N ASP A 116 2.14 36.71 -26.47
CA ASP A 116 1.97 37.90 -25.62
C ASP A 116 2.98 37.95 -24.46
N ALA A 117 4.25 38.14 -24.80
CA ALA A 117 5.24 38.62 -23.84
C ALA A 117 5.35 40.15 -23.97
N PRO A 118 5.08 40.93 -22.91
CA PRO A 118 5.24 42.38 -22.95
C PRO A 118 6.74 42.75 -23.07
N PRO A 119 7.12 43.73 -23.90
CA PRO A 119 8.51 44.15 -24.05
C PRO A 119 9.01 44.91 -22.79
N LEU A 120 10.30 44.78 -22.49
CA LEU A 120 11.04 45.62 -21.53
C LEU A 120 11.41 46.97 -22.17
#